data_AF-A0AA95H358-F1
#
_entry.id   AF-A0AA95H358-F1
#
_cell.length_a   1.000
_cell.length_b   1.000
_cell.length_c   1.000
_cell.angle_alpha   90.00
_cell.angle_beta   90.00
_cell.angle_gamma   90.00
#
_symmetry.space_group_name_H-M   'P 1'
#
loop_
_entity.id
_entity.type
_entity.pdbx_description
1 polymer ?
#
loop_
_entity_poly.entity_id
_entity_poly.type
_entity_poly.pdbx_seq_one_letter_code
_entity_poly.pdbx_strand_id
1 'polypeptide(L)' 'MKTEYDLSQMKSRKNPYASKLKKSVTIRLGEDVVGYFKNMAEEAGVPYQSLINLYLRDCVRQHRTIDISWLSSQA' A
#
# COMPACT_ATOMS: atom_id res chain seq x y z
N MET A 1 -36.45 -16.72 2.63
CA MET A 1 -35.56 -15.53 2.56
C MET A 1 -36.46 -14.31 2.34
N LYS A 2 -36.26 -13.18 3.03
CA LYS A 2 -37.10 -11.98 2.78
C LYS A 2 -36.78 -11.41 1.39
N THR A 3 -37.81 -11.01 0.67
CA THR A 3 -37.73 -10.48 -0.70
C THR A 3 -37.08 -9.10 -0.74
N GLU A 4 -37.25 -8.30 0.33
CA GLU A 4 -36.67 -6.96 0.42
C GLU A 4 -36.32 -6.61 1.86
N TYR A 5 -35.22 -5.88 2.04
CA TYR A 5 -34.76 -5.38 3.33
C TYR A 5 -34.74 -3.86 3.28
N ASP A 6 -35.46 -3.22 4.19
CA ASP A 6 -35.39 -1.78 4.40
C ASP A 6 -34.13 -1.44 5.23
N LEU A 7 -33.11 -0.96 4.53
CA LEU A 7 -31.81 -0.58 5.10
C LEU A 7 -31.89 0.67 5.99
N SER A 8 -32.98 1.45 5.91
CA SER A 8 -33.17 2.66 6.73
C SER A 8 -33.50 2.35 8.20
N GLN A 9 -34.15 1.20 8.45
CA GLN A 9 -34.55 0.75 9.79
C GLN A 9 -33.50 -0.17 10.43
N MET A 10 -32.43 -0.52 9.70
CA MET A 10 -31.37 -1.39 10.21
C MET A 10 -30.37 -0.60 11.06
N LYS A 11 -30.01 -1.14 12.23
CA LYS A 11 -28.94 -0.61 13.08
C LYS A 11 -27.60 -0.69 12.33
N SER A 12 -27.17 0.44 11.76
CA SER A 12 -25.90 0.54 11.05
C SER A 12 -24.73 0.34 12.02
N ARG A 13 -23.94 -0.71 11.80
CA ARG A 13 -22.69 -0.97 12.51
C ARG A 13 -21.54 -0.64 11.58
N LYS A 14 -20.62 0.24 12.01
CA LYS A 14 -19.38 0.51 11.26
C LYS A 14 -18.65 -0.81 11.02
N ASN A 15 -18.31 -1.09 9.77
CA ASN A 15 -17.59 -2.30 9.41
C ASN A 15 -16.22 -2.32 10.13
N PRO A 16 -15.96 -3.29 11.04
CA PRO A 16 -14.71 -3.35 11.80
C PRO A 16 -13.48 -3.63 10.93
N TYR A 17 -13.68 -4.05 9.68
CA TYR A 17 -12.61 -4.30 8.70
C TYR A 17 -12.33 -3.08 7.80
N ALA A 18 -13.15 -2.02 7.87
CA ALA A 18 -12.96 -0.84 7.05
C ALA A 18 -11.61 -0.15 7.29
N SER A 19 -11.08 -0.22 8.52
CA SER A 19 -9.75 0.30 8.88
C SER A 19 -8.58 -0.50 8.29
N LYS A 20 -8.84 -1.74 7.85
CA LYS A 20 -7.84 -2.64 7.25
C LYS A 20 -7.84 -2.57 5.73
N LEU A 21 -8.73 -1.78 5.13
CA LEU A 21 -8.79 -1.60 3.68
C LEU A 21 -7.54 -0.86 3.21
N LYS A 22 -6.93 -1.39 2.15
CA LYS A 22 -5.82 -0.72 1.48
C LYS A 22 -6.33 0.60 0.91
N LYS A 23 -5.60 1.69 1.20
CA LYS A 23 -5.85 2.98 0.54
C LYS A 23 -5.22 2.91 -0.86
N SER A 24 -6.01 3.17 -1.89
CA SER A 24 -5.49 3.31 -3.26
C SER A 24 -4.73 4.62 -3.36
N VAL A 25 -3.47 4.56 -3.76
CA VAL A 25 -2.61 5.72 -3.96
C VAL A 25 -1.87 5.59 -5.28
N THR A 26 -1.74 6.69 -6.02
CA THR A 26 -0.93 6.75 -7.22
C THR A 26 0.45 7.30 -6.84
N ILE A 27 1.48 6.47 -6.99
CA ILE A 27 2.88 6.85 -6.71
C ILE A 27 3.61 6.88 -8.04
N ARG A 28 4.36 7.96 -8.30
CA ARG A 28 5.30 8.02 -9.42
C ARG A 28 6.59 7.33 -9.01
N LEU A 29 7.03 6.35 -9.79
CA LEU A 29 8.25 5.59 -9.57
C LEU A 29 9.16 5.75 -10.78
N GLY A 30 10.48 5.76 -10.55
CA GLY A 30 11.47 5.70 -11.61
C GLY A 30 11.36 4.39 -12.39
N GLU A 31 11.71 4.44 -13.68
CA GLU A 31 11.66 3.27 -14.56
C GLU A 31 12.63 2.17 -14.09
N ASP A 32 13.79 2.57 -13.58
CA ASP A 32 14.81 1.73 -12.96
C ASP A 32 14.25 0.96 -11.74
N VAL A 33 13.53 1.66 -10.85
CA VAL A 33 12.89 1.07 -9.66
C VAL A 33 11.82 0.07 -10.09
N VAL A 34 10.99 0.43 -11.07
CA VAL A 34 9.94 -0.46 -11.59
C VAL A 34 10.55 -1.72 -12.23
N GLY A 35 11.60 -1.57 -13.02
CA GLY A 35 12.33 -2.69 -13.64
C GLY A 35 12.90 -3.64 -12.58
N TYR A 36 13.57 -3.10 -11.57
CA TYR A 36 14.13 -3.89 -10.47
C TYR A 36 13.07 -4.74 -9.75
N PHE A 37 11.94 -4.14 -9.36
CA PHE A 37 10.88 -4.87 -8.67
C PHE A 37 10.11 -5.83 -9.57
N LYS A 38 10.05 -5.60 -10.89
CA LYS A 38 9.47 -6.56 -11.85
C LYS A 38 10.30 -7.82 -11.97
N ASN A 39 11.62 -7.69 -12.15
CA ASN A 39 12.50 -8.86 -12.26
C ASN A 39 12.47 -9.70 -10.96
N MET A 40 12.55 -9.04 -9.80
CA MET A 40 12.46 -9.73 -8.50
C MET A 40 11.10 -10.40 -8.29
N ALA A 41 10.02 -9.78 -8.78
CA ALA A 41 8.68 -10.33 -8.72
C ALA A 41 8.50 -11.58 -9.58
N GLU A 42 9.12 -11.61 -10.77
CA GLU A 42 9.13 -12.79 -11.64
C GLU A 42 9.85 -13.97 -10.99
N GLU A 43 11.01 -13.73 -10.37
CA GLU A 43 11.76 -14.77 -9.66
C GLU A 43 11.02 -15.29 -8.41
N ALA A 44 10.37 -14.40 -7.67
CA ALA A 44 9.64 -14.75 -6.44
C ALA A 44 8.22 -15.29 -6.71
N GLY A 45 7.73 -15.21 -7.95
CA GLY A 45 6.37 -15.64 -8.32
C GLY A 45 5.25 -14.81 -7.68
N VAL A 46 5.52 -13.55 -7.34
CA VAL A 46 4.53 -12.65 -6.69
C VAL A 46 4.34 -11.37 -7.50
N PRO A 47 3.18 -10.69 -7.43
CA PRO A 47 3.00 -9.42 -8.13
C PRO A 47 3.96 -8.33 -7.63
N TYR A 48 4.61 -7.60 -8.54
CA TYR A 48 5.56 -6.52 -8.19
C TYR A 48 4.94 -5.45 -7.28
N GLN A 49 3.64 -5.13 -7.45
CA GLN A 49 2.93 -4.18 -6.58
C GLN A 49 2.83 -4.68 -5.13
N SER A 50 2.60 -5.98 -4.94
CA SER A 50 2.57 -6.60 -3.61
C SER A 50 3.95 -6.61 -2.97
N LEU A 51 4.98 -6.86 -3.79
CA LEU A 51 6.38 -6.86 -3.37
C LEU A 51 6.84 -5.46 -2.92
N ILE A 52 6.55 -4.43 -3.71
CA ILE A 52 6.83 -3.03 -3.34
C ILE A 52 6.19 -2.70 -1.99
N ASN A 53 4.90 -3.03 -1.81
CA ASN A 53 4.22 -2.79 -0.55
C ASN A 53 4.83 -3.58 0.63
N LEU A 54 5.35 -4.79 0.39
CA LEU A 54 6.04 -5.58 1.42
C LEU A 54 7.33 -4.89 1.87
N TYR A 55 8.14 -4.42 0.93
CA TYR A 55 9.37 -3.68 1.21
C TYR A 55 9.11 -2.36 1.96
N LEU A 56 8.06 -1.63 1.57
CA LEU A 56 7.65 -0.41 2.29
C LEU A 56 7.22 -0.72 3.72
N ARG A 57 6.50 -1.82 3.95
CA ARG A 57 6.14 -2.27 5.30
C ARG A 57 7.36 -2.63 6.13
N ASP A 58 8.34 -3.29 5.53
CA ASP A 58 9.59 -3.62 6.21
C ASP A 58 10.37 -2.35 6.60
N CYS A 59 10.45 -1.36 5.71
CA CYS A 59 11.04 -0.04 6.03
C CYS A 59 10.36 0.63 7.23
N VAL A 60 9.02 0.59 7.29
CA VAL A 60 8.26 1.14 8.43
C VAL A 60 8.57 0.37 9.72
N ARG A 61 8.63 -0.97 9.67
CA ARG A 61 8.92 -1.81 10.83
C ARG A 61 10.32 -1.60 11.38
N GLN A 62 11.28 -1.36 10.50
CA GLN A 62 12.68 -1.14 10.85
C GLN A 62 12.99 0.34 11.16
N HIS A 63 11.98 1.22 11.08
CA HIS A 63 12.15 2.66 11.28
C HIS A 63 13.30 3.25 10.45
N ARG A 64 13.47 2.78 9.21
CA ARG A 64 14.53 3.27 8.34
C ARG A 64 14.26 4.73 7.98
N THR A 65 15.21 5.59 8.30
CA THR A 65 15.22 6.99 7.88
C THR A 65 16.17 7.13 6.69
N ILE A 66 15.67 7.72 5.60
CA ILE A 66 16.52 8.10 4.48
C ILE A 66 17.30 9.35 4.91
N ASP A 67 18.59 9.39 4.61
CA ASP A 67 19.37 10.60 4.78
C ASP A 67 19.02 11.58 3.65
N ILE A 68 18.47 12.73 4.04
CA ILE A 68 17.99 13.78 3.14
C ILE A 68 18.93 15.01 3.21
N SER A 69 20.13 14.86 3.77
CA SER A 69 21.11 15.95 3.93
C SER A 69 21.50 16.63 2.62
N TRP A 70 21.34 15.97 1.46
CA TRP A 70 21.57 16.63 0.17
C TRP A 70 20.56 17.75 -0.15
N LEU A 71 19.37 17.76 0.46
CA LEU A 71 18.38 18.84 0.24
C LEU A 71 18.70 20.08 1.06
N SER A 72 19.41 19.93 2.19
CA SER A 72 19.82 21.07 3.01
C SER A 72 20.99 21.86 2.41
N SER A 73 21.76 21.27 1.50
CA SER A 73 22.89 21.95 0.83
C SER A 73 22.48 22.87 -0.34
N GLN A 74 21.18 23.03 -0.58
CA GLN A 74 20.62 23.92 -1.62
C GLN A 74 19.89 25.15 -1.06
N ALA A 75 20.04 25.46 0.23
CA ALA A 75 19.54 26.69 0.84
C ALA A 75 20.62 27.79 0.89
#